data_AF-A0A3B3CY56-F1
#
_entry.id   AF-A0A3B3CY56-F1
#
_cell.length_a   1.000
_cell.length_b   1.000
_cell.length_c   1.000
_cell.angle_alpha   90.00
_cell.angle_beta   90.00
_cell.angle_gamma   90.00
#
_symmetry.space_group_name_H-M   'P 1'
#
loop_
_entity.id
_entity.type
_entity.pdbx_description
1 polymer ?
#
loop_
_entity_poly.entity_id
_entity_poly.type
_entity_poly.pdbx_seq_one_letter_code
_entity_poly.pdbx_strand_id
1 'polypeptide(L)'
;MMKCQAVLHLTAVILVLLVAWEFVKTSFEVQTFQWTKVTNILNTEGEIRAEIKSAPKCSLSRDCPPDRFALSVRSGAGDIVGPRICFNGKTIMNNVLNNVGEGLNIVVVDGERGVVEKYGFLNMDIGNRDDILAYLKEIQPGRIVLVASFQDVATLLTDEIKEIFVGMGSSFITSLKLKDNWVFVGRAGTKIKSVFEKQAVNDEKTNAFEKWPNMVEVAGCFPRSLNATL
;
A
#
# COMPACT_ATOMS: atom_id res chain seq x y z
N MET A 1 -37.23 -71.48 35.24
CA MET A 1 -37.25 -70.48 34.14
C MET A 1 -36.58 -69.13 34.47
N MET A 2 -36.10 -68.85 35.69
CA MET A 2 -35.45 -67.56 36.02
C MET A 2 -33.92 -67.49 35.81
N LYS A 3 -33.22 -68.64 35.74
CA LYS A 3 -31.75 -68.67 35.54
C LYS A 3 -31.33 -68.37 34.10
N CYS A 4 -32.17 -68.71 33.11
CA CYS A 4 -31.85 -68.52 31.70
C CYS A 4 -31.93 -67.04 31.29
N GLN A 5 -32.89 -66.30 31.84
CA GLN A 5 -33.10 -64.88 31.58
C GLN A 5 -31.92 -64.03 32.10
N ALA A 6 -31.42 -64.33 33.31
CA ALA A 6 -30.26 -63.65 33.88
C ALA A 6 -28.98 -63.89 33.06
N VAL A 7 -28.78 -65.13 32.58
CA VAL A 7 -27.65 -65.45 31.70
C VAL A 7 -27.77 -64.70 30.37
N LEU A 8 -28.97 -64.62 29.79
CA LEU A 8 -29.22 -63.90 28.55
C LEU A 8 -28.93 -62.38 28.68
N HIS A 9 -29.36 -61.77 29.79
CA HIS A 9 -29.08 -60.36 30.09
C HIS A 9 -27.60 -60.11 30.30
N LEU A 10 -26.90 -61.01 31.02
CA LEU A 10 -25.46 -60.87 31.25
C LEU A 10 -24.68 -60.99 29.92
N THR A 11 -25.07 -61.91 29.04
CA THR A 11 -24.46 -62.05 27.71
C THR A 11 -24.70 -60.81 26.85
N ALA A 12 -25.89 -60.20 26.90
CA ALA A 12 -26.20 -58.99 26.16
C ALA A 12 -25.38 -57.79 26.64
N VAL A 13 -25.21 -57.63 27.96
CA VAL A 13 -24.39 -56.55 28.55
C VAL A 13 -22.92 -56.70 28.14
N ILE A 14 -22.38 -57.91 28.15
CA ILE A 14 -20.99 -58.17 27.72
C ILE A 14 -20.82 -57.80 26.24
N LEU A 15 -21.76 -58.16 25.37
CA LEU A 15 -21.71 -57.81 23.95
C LEU A 15 -21.73 -56.29 23.74
N VAL A 16 -22.57 -55.55 24.48
CA VAL A 16 -22.63 -54.08 24.40
C VAL A 16 -21.29 -53.45 24.84
N LEU A 17 -20.68 -53.97 25.90
CA LEU A 17 -19.38 -53.48 26.36
C LEU A 17 -18.26 -53.76 25.36
N LEU A 18 -18.28 -54.92 24.69
CA LEU A 18 -17.31 -55.24 23.64
C LEU A 18 -17.46 -54.33 22.41
N VAL A 19 -18.70 -54.05 21.99
CA VAL A 19 -18.96 -53.13 20.88
C VAL A 19 -18.53 -51.70 21.24
N ALA A 20 -18.83 -51.25 22.45
CA ALA A 20 -18.40 -49.94 22.94
C ALA A 20 -16.86 -49.83 23.00
N TRP A 21 -16.18 -50.91 23.41
CA TRP A 21 -14.72 -50.97 23.45
C TRP A 21 -14.09 -50.89 22.06
N GLU A 22 -14.65 -51.60 21.06
CA GLU A 22 -14.18 -51.49 19.67
C GLU A 22 -14.41 -50.07 19.11
N PHE A 23 -15.53 -49.43 19.44
CA PHE A 23 -15.82 -48.05 19.02
C PHE A 23 -14.84 -47.02 19.64
N VAL A 24 -14.43 -47.24 20.89
CA VAL A 24 -13.40 -46.41 21.57
C VAL A 24 -12.04 -46.59 20.91
N LYS A 25 -11.64 -47.82 20.55
CA LYS A 25 -10.40 -48.06 19.80
C LYS A 25 -10.39 -47.34 18.46
N THR A 26 -11.49 -47.42 17.70
CA THR A 26 -11.58 -46.75 16.39
C THR A 26 -11.45 -45.23 16.53
N SER A 27 -12.07 -44.65 17.58
CA SER A 27 -12.01 -43.21 17.86
C SER A 27 -10.59 -42.75 18.27
N PHE A 28 -9.85 -43.59 18.99
CA PHE A 28 -8.47 -43.30 19.39
C PHE A 28 -7.49 -43.44 18.21
N GLU A 29 -7.67 -44.46 17.36
CA GLU A 29 -6.81 -44.71 16.20
C GLU A 29 -6.92 -43.61 15.15
N VAL A 30 -8.13 -43.08 14.91
CA VAL A 30 -8.38 -41.92 14.02
C VAL A 30 -7.68 -40.65 14.51
N GLN A 31 -7.62 -40.40 15.82
CA GLN A 31 -6.84 -39.28 16.35
C GLN A 31 -5.33 -39.52 16.16
N THR A 32 -4.80 -40.70 16.48
CA THR A 32 -3.36 -40.97 16.35
C THR A 32 -2.82 -40.91 14.91
N PHE A 33 -3.63 -41.27 13.91
CA PHE A 33 -3.27 -41.17 12.48
C PHE A 33 -3.20 -39.73 11.98
N GLN A 34 -4.06 -38.84 12.49
CA GLN A 34 -3.97 -37.40 12.17
C GLN A 34 -2.74 -36.76 12.81
N TRP A 35 -2.39 -37.09 14.06
CA TRP A 35 -1.21 -36.54 14.72
C TRP A 35 0.11 -37.01 14.11
N THR A 36 0.23 -38.29 13.73
CA THR A 36 1.46 -38.82 13.09
C THR A 36 1.72 -38.26 11.69
N LYS A 37 0.68 -37.86 10.95
CA LYS A 37 0.85 -37.10 9.70
C LYS A 37 1.27 -35.65 9.92
N VAL A 38 0.83 -35.00 10.99
CA VAL A 38 1.22 -33.62 11.32
C VAL A 38 2.66 -33.53 11.82
N THR A 39 3.13 -34.51 12.59
CA THR A 39 4.52 -34.53 13.07
C THR A 39 5.56 -34.81 11.98
N ASN A 40 5.19 -35.52 10.91
CA ASN A 40 6.09 -35.76 9.78
C ASN A 40 6.24 -34.54 8.85
N ILE A 41 5.37 -33.53 8.97
CA ILE A 41 5.50 -32.25 8.24
C ILE A 41 6.42 -31.27 9.00
N LEU A 42 6.66 -31.49 10.30
CA LEU A 42 7.50 -30.63 11.15
C LEU A 42 8.97 -31.05 11.23
N ASN A 43 9.36 -32.21 10.67
CA ASN A 43 10.74 -32.71 10.72
C ASN A 43 11.57 -32.46 9.45
N THR A 44 11.07 -31.64 8.52
CA THR A 44 11.84 -31.10 7.39
C THR A 44 12.43 -29.73 7.74
N GLU A 45 13.19 -29.65 8.83
CA GLU A 45 13.95 -28.45 9.23
C GLU A 45 15.40 -28.43 8.69
N GLY A 46 15.75 -29.34 7.77
CA GLY A 46 17.02 -29.32 7.04
C GLY A 46 16.81 -28.88 5.59
N GLU A 47 17.39 -27.74 5.20
CA GLU A 47 17.52 -27.23 3.82
C GLU A 47 16.35 -26.45 3.17
N ILE A 48 15.62 -25.61 3.92
CA ILE A 48 15.10 -24.34 3.35
C ILE A 48 15.50 -23.19 4.28
N ARG A 49 16.81 -22.98 4.43
CA ARG A 49 17.36 -21.70 4.88
C ARG A 49 17.75 -20.86 3.67
N ALA A 50 16.91 -20.85 2.64
CA ALA A 50 16.88 -19.73 1.73
C ALA A 50 16.53 -18.53 2.61
N GLU A 51 17.47 -17.61 2.82
CA GLU A 51 17.18 -16.31 3.40
C GLU A 51 15.91 -15.80 2.70
N ILE A 52 14.79 -15.72 3.42
CA ILE A 52 13.61 -15.04 2.91
C ILE A 52 14.03 -13.58 2.85
N LYS A 53 14.67 -13.19 1.74
CA LYS A 53 14.98 -11.80 1.45
C LYS A 53 13.64 -11.08 1.50
N SER A 54 13.47 -10.23 2.50
CA SER A 54 12.28 -9.40 2.62
C SER A 54 12.08 -8.70 1.28
N ALA A 55 10.85 -8.74 0.75
CA ALA A 55 10.54 -8.07 -0.51
C ALA A 55 11.02 -6.61 -0.45
N PRO A 56 11.62 -6.07 -1.52
CA PRO A 56 12.12 -4.70 -1.49
C PRO A 56 11.01 -3.71 -1.13
N LYS A 57 11.39 -2.68 -0.37
CA LYS A 57 10.47 -1.67 0.14
C LYS A 57 9.63 -1.04 -0.98
N CYS A 58 8.36 -0.79 -0.70
CA CYS A 58 7.41 -0.21 -1.65
C CYS A 58 7.23 -1.01 -2.96
N SER A 59 7.50 -2.32 -2.93
CA SER A 59 7.40 -3.22 -4.09
C SER A 59 8.33 -2.82 -5.24
N LEU A 60 9.48 -2.22 -4.92
CA LEU A 60 10.52 -1.96 -5.91
C LEU A 60 11.14 -3.29 -6.39
N SER A 61 11.78 -3.25 -7.56
CA SER A 61 12.48 -4.43 -8.10
C SER A 61 13.76 -4.78 -7.35
N ARG A 62 14.34 -3.82 -6.62
CA ARG A 62 15.57 -3.95 -5.84
C ARG A 62 15.58 -2.99 -4.66
N ASP A 63 16.39 -3.29 -3.66
CA ASP A 63 16.58 -2.40 -2.52
C ASP A 63 17.29 -1.09 -2.91
N CYS A 64 16.95 -0.02 -2.19
CA CYS A 64 17.60 1.27 -2.34
C CYS A 64 18.90 1.33 -1.52
N PRO A 65 19.93 2.04 -2.01
CA PRO A 65 21.10 2.39 -1.21
C PRO A 65 20.76 3.11 0.11
N PRO A 66 21.62 3.03 1.14
CA PRO A 66 21.35 3.60 2.47
C PRO A 66 21.11 5.12 2.51
N ASP A 67 21.64 5.85 1.54
CA ASP A 67 21.50 7.30 1.37
C ASP A 67 20.24 7.71 0.58
N ARG A 68 19.35 6.75 0.31
CA ARG A 68 18.12 6.97 -0.47
C ARG A 68 16.90 6.35 0.18
N PHE A 69 15.75 6.98 -0.01
CA PHE A 69 14.47 6.46 0.41
C PHE A 69 13.78 5.73 -0.74
N ALA A 70 13.31 4.51 -0.49
CA ALA A 70 12.43 3.81 -1.42
C ALA A 70 11.04 4.47 -1.44
N LEU A 71 10.48 4.74 -2.62
CA LEU A 71 9.14 5.27 -2.76
C LEU A 71 8.41 4.72 -3.98
N SER A 72 7.08 4.79 -3.94
CA SER A 72 6.17 4.54 -5.06
C SER A 72 4.96 5.45 -4.90
N VAL A 73 4.64 6.23 -5.93
CA VAL A 73 3.55 7.19 -5.96
C VAL A 73 2.74 6.96 -7.23
N ARG A 74 1.48 6.59 -7.07
CA ARG A 74 0.56 6.27 -8.15
C ARG A 74 -0.70 7.11 -8.04
N SER A 75 -1.13 7.71 -9.16
CA SER A 75 -2.37 8.48 -9.24
C SER A 75 -3.60 7.58 -9.02
N GLY A 76 -4.76 8.21 -8.86
CA GLY A 76 -6.03 7.51 -9.01
C GLY A 76 -6.22 6.99 -10.43
N ALA A 77 -7.23 6.13 -10.58
CA ALA A 77 -7.69 5.61 -11.86
C ALA A 77 -9.20 5.84 -11.97
N GLY A 78 -9.57 6.72 -12.89
CA GLY A 78 -10.94 7.20 -13.02
C GLY A 78 -11.42 7.91 -11.76
N ASP A 79 -12.70 7.72 -11.46
CA ASP A 79 -13.40 8.20 -10.28
C ASP A 79 -13.58 7.14 -9.19
N ILE A 80 -13.13 5.90 -9.44
CA ILE A 80 -13.38 4.74 -8.57
C ILE A 80 -12.18 4.42 -7.69
N VAL A 81 -10.98 4.35 -8.27
CA VAL A 81 -9.78 3.89 -7.56
C VAL A 81 -8.93 5.09 -7.18
N GLY A 82 -8.73 5.27 -5.88
CA GLY A 82 -7.90 6.34 -5.34
C GLY A 82 -6.40 6.07 -5.50
N PRO A 83 -5.57 7.07 -5.21
CA PRO A 83 -4.14 7.00 -5.38
C PRO A 83 -3.48 6.09 -4.34
N ARG A 84 -2.21 5.75 -4.58
CA ARG A 84 -1.37 5.04 -3.61
C ARG A 84 -0.05 5.79 -3.42
N ILE A 85 0.30 6.06 -2.18
CA ILE A 85 1.60 6.64 -1.81
C ILE A 85 2.28 5.72 -0.80
N CYS A 86 3.43 5.18 -1.17
CA CYS A 86 4.32 4.39 -0.32
C CYS A 86 5.64 5.12 -0.12
N PHE A 87 6.09 5.19 1.14
CA PHE A 87 7.35 5.78 1.52
C PHE A 87 8.12 4.86 2.47
N ASN A 88 9.37 4.55 2.10
CA ASN A 88 10.33 3.75 2.83
C ASN A 88 9.78 2.40 3.35
N GLY A 89 8.94 1.74 2.55
CA GLY A 89 8.33 0.44 2.87
C GLY A 89 6.97 0.54 3.55
N LYS A 90 6.52 1.73 3.97
CA LYS A 90 5.21 1.95 4.56
C LYS A 90 4.25 2.54 3.54
N THR A 91 3.10 1.92 3.36
CA THR A 91 1.99 2.55 2.62
C THR A 91 1.40 3.65 3.50
N ILE A 92 1.48 4.90 3.04
CA ILE A 92 1.01 6.07 3.78
C ILE A 92 -0.43 6.40 3.40
N MET A 93 -0.75 6.34 2.10
CA MET A 93 -2.09 6.65 1.59
C MET A 93 -2.54 5.60 0.58
N ASN A 94 -3.77 5.09 0.72
CA ASN A 94 -4.51 4.33 -0.28
C ASN A 94 -6.00 4.18 0.11
N ASN A 95 -6.83 3.59 -0.76
CA ASN A 95 -8.25 3.33 -0.46
C ASN A 95 -8.45 2.42 0.75
N VAL A 96 -7.58 1.44 1.00
CA VAL A 96 -7.71 0.49 2.12
C VAL A 96 -7.57 1.20 3.47
N LEU A 97 -6.71 2.22 3.54
CA LEU A 97 -6.52 3.05 4.72
C LEU A 97 -7.61 4.13 4.87
N ASN A 98 -8.53 4.24 3.91
CA ASN A 98 -9.62 5.22 3.88
C ASN A 98 -9.15 6.67 4.17
N ASN A 99 -8.00 7.03 3.60
CA ASN A 99 -7.34 8.32 3.85
C ASN A 99 -6.95 9.06 2.56
N VAL A 100 -7.62 8.74 1.45
CA VAL A 100 -7.46 9.39 0.15
C VAL A 100 -8.75 10.11 -0.25
N GLY A 101 -8.63 11.16 -1.05
CA GLY A 101 -9.77 11.94 -1.51
C GLY A 101 -9.52 12.62 -2.84
N GLU A 102 -10.56 13.21 -3.42
CA GLU A 102 -10.46 14.00 -4.65
C GLU A 102 -9.47 15.17 -4.50
N GLY A 103 -8.77 15.49 -5.60
CA GLY A 103 -7.75 16.52 -5.65
C GLY A 103 -6.31 16.00 -5.49
N LEU A 104 -5.47 16.81 -4.85
CA LEU A 104 -4.06 16.51 -4.64
C LEU A 104 -3.87 15.77 -3.32
N ASN A 105 -3.52 14.49 -3.38
CA ASN A 105 -3.18 13.68 -2.20
C ASN A 105 -1.68 13.87 -1.93
N ILE A 106 -1.34 14.41 -0.75
CA ILE A 106 0.00 14.90 -0.44
C ILE A 106 0.54 14.20 0.81
N VAL A 107 1.81 13.79 0.75
CA VAL A 107 2.60 13.36 1.91
C VAL A 107 3.82 14.28 2.01
N VAL A 108 4.07 14.84 3.19
CA VAL A 108 5.26 15.63 3.49
C VAL A 108 6.12 14.89 4.49
N VAL A 109 7.41 14.80 4.16
CA VAL A 109 8.40 14.04 4.92
C VAL A 109 9.58 14.94 5.27
N ASP A 110 10.08 14.82 6.50
CA ASP A 110 11.37 15.36 6.87
C ASP A 110 12.46 14.74 5.97
N GLY A 111 13.09 15.57 5.13
CA GLY A 111 14.02 15.08 4.12
C GLY A 111 15.29 14.47 4.70
N GLU A 112 15.67 14.83 5.93
CA GLU A 112 16.85 14.31 6.59
C GLU A 112 16.52 13.06 7.40
N ARG A 113 15.45 13.07 8.20
CA ARG A 113 15.10 11.96 9.10
C ARG A 113 14.26 10.88 8.41
N GLY A 114 13.61 11.20 7.29
CA GLY A 114 12.67 10.31 6.61
C GLY A 114 11.39 10.06 7.42
N VAL A 115 11.03 11.00 8.30
CA VAL A 115 9.82 10.92 9.14
C VAL A 115 8.67 11.62 8.42
N VAL A 116 7.54 10.93 8.27
CA VAL A 116 6.32 11.53 7.72
C VAL A 116 5.77 12.54 8.73
N GLU A 117 5.64 13.80 8.33
CA GLU A 117 5.20 14.90 9.20
C GLU A 117 3.71 15.20 9.04
N LYS A 118 3.24 15.22 7.79
CA LYS A 118 1.82 15.43 7.46
C LYS A 118 1.44 14.65 6.21
N TYR A 119 0.19 14.23 6.16
CA TYR A 119 -0.42 13.66 4.96
C TYR A 119 -1.92 13.95 4.94
N GLY A 120 -2.50 14.00 3.75
CA GLY A 120 -3.92 14.30 3.54
C GLY A 120 -4.18 14.61 2.07
N PHE A 121 -5.36 15.13 1.77
CA PHE A 121 -5.70 15.55 0.41
C PHE A 121 -6.24 16.98 0.41
N LEU A 122 -5.94 17.68 -0.68
CA LEU A 122 -6.42 19.03 -0.97
C LEU A 122 -7.44 18.90 -2.09
N ASN A 123 -8.73 19.07 -1.79
CA ASN A 123 -9.77 19.00 -2.82
C ASN A 123 -9.65 20.22 -3.75
N MET A 124 -9.33 19.98 -5.01
CA MET A 124 -9.04 21.03 -5.99
C MET A 124 -10.27 21.46 -6.82
N ASP A 125 -11.46 20.96 -6.48
CA ASP A 125 -12.74 21.36 -7.08
C ASP A 125 -13.53 22.24 -6.10
N ILE A 126 -13.91 21.67 -4.95
CA ILE A 126 -14.79 22.32 -3.95
C ILE A 126 -14.06 22.81 -2.69
N GLY A 127 -12.73 22.65 -2.61
CA GLY A 127 -11.95 23.07 -1.45
C GLY A 127 -11.86 24.59 -1.29
N ASN A 128 -11.47 25.04 -0.09
CA ASN A 128 -11.16 26.44 0.14
C ASN A 128 -9.76 26.76 -0.38
N ARG A 129 -9.66 27.72 -1.32
CA ARG A 129 -8.40 28.09 -1.97
C ARG A 129 -7.36 28.65 -0.99
N ASP A 130 -7.78 29.46 -0.02
CA ASP A 130 -6.87 30.10 0.93
C ASP A 130 -6.27 29.06 1.88
N ASP A 131 -7.06 28.07 2.31
CA ASP A 131 -6.60 26.95 3.13
C ASP A 131 -5.60 26.06 2.36
N ILE A 132 -5.87 25.80 1.07
CA ILE A 132 -4.96 25.06 0.17
C ILE A 132 -3.62 25.80 0.06
N LEU A 133 -3.67 27.11 -0.19
CA LEU A 133 -2.48 27.94 -0.32
C LEU A 133 -1.69 28.01 1.00
N ALA A 134 -2.38 28.18 2.12
CA ALA A 134 -1.77 28.18 3.45
C ALA A 134 -1.06 26.85 3.74
N TYR A 135 -1.73 25.71 3.49
CA TYR A 135 -1.13 24.39 3.67
C TYR A 135 0.18 24.20 2.89
N LEU A 136 0.21 24.70 1.64
CA LEU A 136 1.38 24.60 0.77
C LEU A 136 2.50 25.54 1.21
N LYS A 137 2.18 26.77 1.64
CA LYS A 137 3.15 27.75 2.15
C LYS A 137 3.80 27.33 3.47
N GLU A 138 3.11 26.56 4.29
CA GLU A 138 3.65 26.02 5.54
C GLU A 138 4.75 24.97 5.35
N ILE A 139 4.86 24.37 4.14
CA ILE A 139 5.86 23.35 3.86
C ILE A 139 7.25 23.97 3.89
N GLN A 140 8.01 23.63 4.94
CA GLN A 140 9.34 24.17 5.16
C GLN A 140 10.35 23.69 4.09
N PRO A 141 11.37 24.49 3.77
CA PRO A 141 12.48 24.06 2.93
C PRO A 141 13.13 22.75 3.41
N GLY A 142 13.57 21.92 2.48
CA GLY A 142 14.20 20.62 2.75
C GLY A 142 13.23 19.45 2.93
N ARG A 143 11.92 19.71 3.05
CA ARG A 143 10.90 18.66 3.09
C ARG A 143 10.71 17.98 1.74
N ILE A 144 10.59 16.66 1.75
CA ILE A 144 10.21 15.87 0.58
C ILE A 144 8.70 15.90 0.49
N VAL A 145 8.17 16.18 -0.69
CA VAL A 145 6.73 16.27 -0.94
C VAL A 145 6.37 15.24 -2.01
N LEU A 146 5.52 14.28 -1.67
CA LEU A 146 4.98 13.27 -2.58
C LEU A 146 3.52 13.64 -2.87
N VAL A 147 3.15 13.68 -4.14
CA VAL A 147 1.81 14.09 -4.59
C VAL A 147 1.26 13.09 -5.57
N ALA A 148 0.01 12.69 -5.38
CA ALA A 148 -0.76 11.92 -6.33
C ALA A 148 -2.13 12.56 -6.56
N SER A 149 -2.46 12.77 -7.84
CA SER A 149 -3.78 13.24 -8.27
C SER A 149 -4.85 12.18 -8.06
N PHE A 150 -6.08 12.63 -7.82
CA PHE A 150 -7.29 11.84 -7.95
C PHE A 150 -8.45 12.72 -8.41
N GLN A 151 -9.13 12.31 -9.48
CA GLN A 151 -10.20 13.07 -10.09
C GLN A 151 -9.75 14.48 -10.55
N ASP A 152 -10.46 15.55 -10.21
CA ASP A 152 -10.08 16.89 -10.62
C ASP A 152 -8.96 17.45 -9.75
N VAL A 153 -7.92 17.98 -10.41
CA VAL A 153 -6.76 18.62 -9.78
C VAL A 153 -6.54 20.05 -10.25
N ALA A 154 -7.32 20.56 -11.22
CA ALA A 154 -6.97 21.78 -11.94
C ALA A 154 -7.86 23.00 -11.62
N THR A 155 -9.11 22.80 -11.22
CA THR A 155 -10.08 23.90 -11.03
C THR A 155 -9.61 24.99 -10.08
N LEU A 156 -8.94 24.63 -8.99
CA LEU A 156 -8.39 25.59 -8.01
C LEU A 156 -6.88 25.87 -8.16
N LEU A 157 -6.21 25.41 -9.23
CA LEU A 157 -4.79 25.70 -9.47
C LEU A 157 -4.55 27.13 -9.96
N THR A 158 -4.23 28.02 -9.02
CA THR A 158 -3.76 29.38 -9.32
C THR A 158 -2.29 29.39 -9.73
N ASP A 159 -1.85 30.48 -10.35
CA ASP A 159 -0.42 30.68 -10.68
C ASP A 159 0.45 30.65 -9.43
N GLU A 160 -0.02 31.17 -8.29
CA GLU A 160 0.72 31.12 -7.03
C GLU A 160 0.90 29.68 -6.52
N ILE A 161 -0.14 28.85 -6.58
CA ILE A 161 -0.04 27.43 -6.23
C ILE A 161 0.93 26.70 -7.17
N LYS A 162 0.85 26.98 -8.47
CA LYS A 162 1.76 26.42 -9.47
C LYS A 162 3.22 26.80 -9.17
N GLU A 163 3.49 28.06 -8.87
CA GLU A 163 4.83 28.55 -8.53
C GLU A 163 5.43 27.86 -7.28
N ILE A 164 4.59 27.52 -6.29
CA ILE A 164 5.05 26.76 -5.12
C ILE A 164 5.58 25.38 -5.55
N PHE A 165 4.83 24.65 -6.39
CA PHE A 165 5.25 23.34 -6.90
C PHE A 165 6.44 23.43 -7.86
N VAL A 166 6.53 24.48 -8.68
CA VAL A 166 7.73 24.78 -9.48
C VAL A 166 8.94 24.96 -8.57
N GLY A 167 8.78 25.70 -7.45
CA GLY A 167 9.80 25.85 -6.41
C GLY A 167 10.21 24.54 -5.72
N MET A 168 9.32 23.53 -5.71
CA MET A 168 9.60 22.17 -5.24
C MET A 168 10.26 21.27 -6.31
N GLY A 169 10.30 21.72 -7.58
CA GLY A 169 10.94 21.02 -8.69
C GLY A 169 9.99 20.48 -9.77
N SER A 170 8.70 20.79 -9.74
CA SER A 170 7.75 20.33 -10.76
C SER A 170 7.97 21.04 -12.10
N SER A 171 7.92 20.26 -13.18
CA SER A 171 7.92 20.74 -14.56
C SER A 171 6.53 20.66 -15.20
N PHE A 172 5.62 19.81 -14.71
CA PHE A 172 4.30 19.60 -15.32
C PHE A 172 3.15 20.34 -14.61
N ILE A 173 3.35 20.88 -13.40
CA ILE A 173 2.27 21.55 -12.65
C ILE A 173 1.63 22.72 -13.43
N THR A 174 2.42 23.43 -14.22
CA THR A 174 1.95 24.58 -15.02
C THR A 174 1.10 24.16 -16.22
N SER A 175 1.23 22.90 -16.67
CA SER A 175 0.50 22.34 -17.81
C SER A 175 -0.65 21.41 -17.41
N LEU A 176 -0.94 21.24 -16.11
CA LEU A 176 -2.06 20.39 -15.69
C LEU A 176 -3.40 20.97 -16.13
N LYS A 177 -4.25 20.08 -16.64
CA LYS A 177 -5.62 20.35 -17.06
C LYS A 177 -6.60 19.51 -16.25
N LEU A 178 -7.87 19.85 -16.39
CA LEU A 178 -8.99 19.13 -15.79
C LEU A 178 -8.88 17.62 -16.08
N LYS A 179 -8.89 16.80 -15.02
CA LYS A 179 -8.80 15.33 -15.06
C LYS A 179 -7.47 14.72 -15.55
N ASP A 180 -6.41 15.53 -15.66
CA ASP A 180 -5.09 14.96 -15.88
C ASP A 180 -4.68 14.10 -14.67
N ASN A 181 -4.12 12.93 -14.97
CA ASN A 181 -3.46 12.14 -13.95
C ASN A 181 -2.01 12.60 -13.82
N TRP A 182 -1.63 13.03 -12.63
CA TRP A 182 -0.31 13.51 -12.29
C TRP A 182 0.21 12.89 -10.99
N VAL A 183 1.51 12.60 -10.96
CA VAL A 183 2.26 12.25 -9.75
C VAL A 183 3.57 13.03 -9.73
N PHE A 184 3.99 13.40 -8.53
CA PHE A 184 5.20 14.20 -8.34
C PHE A 184 5.86 13.86 -7.01
N VAL A 185 7.19 13.78 -7.01
CA VAL A 185 7.99 13.81 -5.79
C VAL A 185 9.04 14.89 -5.92
N GLY A 186 9.00 15.88 -5.03
CA GLY A 186 9.95 17.01 -5.04
C GLY A 186 10.57 17.26 -3.68
N ARG A 187 11.42 18.29 -3.62
CA ARG A 187 11.95 18.81 -2.35
C ARG A 187 11.75 20.33 -2.29
N ALA A 188 11.05 20.77 -1.27
CA ALA A 188 10.74 22.18 -1.05
C ALA A 188 12.01 23.03 -0.93
N GLY A 189 12.00 24.18 -1.60
CA GLY A 189 13.07 25.18 -1.54
C GLY A 189 14.31 24.87 -2.38
N THR A 190 14.34 23.77 -3.14
CA THR A 190 15.54 23.38 -3.90
C THR A 190 15.59 23.98 -5.30
N LYS A 191 14.42 24.23 -5.92
CA LYS A 191 14.30 24.61 -7.35
C LYS A 191 15.00 23.66 -8.33
N ILE A 192 15.42 22.48 -7.86
CA ILE A 192 16.01 21.44 -8.71
C ILE A 192 14.85 20.67 -9.33
N LYS A 193 14.85 20.56 -10.65
CA LYS A 193 13.83 19.79 -11.37
C LYS A 193 13.82 18.34 -10.90
N SER A 194 12.64 17.83 -10.58
CA SER A 194 12.49 16.44 -10.20
C SER A 194 12.43 15.53 -11.42
N VAL A 195 13.09 14.38 -11.33
CA VAL A 195 12.93 13.26 -12.27
C VAL A 195 11.81 12.30 -11.84
N PHE A 196 11.26 12.47 -10.64
CA PHE A 196 10.15 11.69 -10.09
C PHE A 196 8.83 12.40 -10.36
N GLU A 197 8.53 12.64 -11.63
CA GLU A 197 7.31 13.32 -12.04
C GLU A 197 6.75 12.67 -13.31
N LYS A 198 5.43 12.51 -13.39
CA LYS A 198 4.76 11.95 -14.57
C LYS A 198 3.35 12.52 -14.69
N GLN A 199 2.93 12.80 -15.92
CA GLN A 199 1.59 13.26 -16.29
C GLN A 199 1.02 12.34 -17.37
N ALA A 200 -0.26 12.03 -17.28
CA ALA A 200 -1.08 11.54 -18.38
C ALA A 200 -2.17 12.57 -18.63
N VAL A 201 -2.16 13.14 -19.83
CA VAL A 201 -3.06 14.21 -20.23
C VAL A 201 -4.43 13.62 -20.55
N ASN A 202 -5.48 14.24 -20.03
CA ASN A 202 -6.84 13.95 -20.41
C ASN A 202 -7.10 14.42 -21.85
N ASP A 203 -7.34 13.46 -22.74
CA ASP A 203 -7.68 13.68 -24.14
C ASP A 203 -8.67 12.60 -24.57
N GLU A 204 -9.89 13.00 -24.93
CA GLU A 204 -10.98 12.11 -25.35
C GLU A 204 -10.57 11.10 -26.43
N LYS A 205 -9.57 11.41 -27.26
CA LYS A 205 -9.09 10.52 -28.33
C LYS A 205 -8.12 9.45 -27.84
N THR A 206 -7.44 9.67 -26.72
CA THR A 206 -6.36 8.78 -26.23
C THR A 206 -6.61 8.24 -24.83
N ASN A 207 -7.67 8.69 -24.18
CA ASN A 207 -8.08 8.24 -22.86
C ASN A 207 -8.29 6.72 -22.83
N ALA A 208 -7.75 6.07 -21.80
CA ALA A 208 -7.88 4.63 -21.60
C ALA A 208 -9.25 4.22 -21.05
N PHE A 209 -9.93 5.16 -20.40
CA PHE A 209 -11.30 5.04 -19.91
C PHE A 209 -12.09 6.22 -20.46
N GLU A 210 -13.38 6.07 -20.73
CA GLU A 210 -14.20 7.04 -21.47
C GLU A 210 -13.89 8.53 -21.19
N LYS A 211 -13.74 8.91 -19.91
CA LYS A 211 -13.48 10.30 -19.49
C LYS A 211 -12.12 10.51 -18.79
N TRP A 212 -11.27 9.50 -18.73
CA TRP A 212 -10.07 9.52 -17.89
C TRP A 212 -8.85 8.93 -18.59
N PRO A 213 -7.67 9.58 -18.46
CA PRO A 213 -6.42 9.04 -18.95
C PRO A 213 -5.97 7.84 -18.11
N ASN A 214 -4.90 7.18 -18.56
CA ASN A 214 -4.25 6.12 -17.78
C ASN A 214 -3.77 6.65 -16.42
N MET A 215 -3.77 5.76 -15.41
CA MET A 215 -3.05 6.04 -14.17
C MET A 215 -1.56 6.17 -14.44
N VAL A 216 -0.88 7.02 -13.67
CA VAL A 216 0.57 7.20 -13.75
C VAL A 216 1.23 6.84 -12.43
N GLU A 217 2.44 6.30 -12.51
CA GLU A 217 3.24 5.95 -11.35
C GLU A 217 4.70 6.39 -11.55
N VAL A 218 5.31 6.85 -10.46
CA VAL A 218 6.75 6.98 -10.31
C VAL A 218 7.18 6.15 -9.11
N ALA A 219 8.26 5.39 -9.26
CA ALA A 219 8.78 4.54 -8.19
C ALA A 219 10.30 4.47 -8.29
N GLY A 220 10.97 4.43 -7.15
CA GLY A 220 12.43 4.31 -7.11
C GLY A 220 13.06 4.83 -5.81
N CYS A 221 14.34 5.19 -5.92
CA CYS A 221 15.18 5.58 -4.80
C CYS A 221 15.45 7.09 -4.79
N PHE A 222 14.76 7.81 -3.91
CA PHE A 222 14.85 9.26 -3.80
C PHE A 222 16.00 9.70 -2.87
N PRO A 223 16.89 10.61 -3.30
CA PRO A 223 18.04 11.06 -2.50
C PRO A 223 17.67 11.64 -1.13
N ARG A 224 18.31 11.16 -0.06
CA ARG A 224 18.14 11.72 1.31
C ARG A 224 18.69 13.13 1.44
N SER A 225 19.80 13.43 0.76
CA SER A 225 20.38 14.78 0.69
C SER A 225 20.54 15.20 -0.76
N LEU A 226 20.75 16.50 -1.01
CA LEU A 226 21.06 17.00 -2.36
C LEU A 226 22.48 16.62 -2.82
N ASN A 227 23.33 16.20 -1.89
CA ASN A 227 24.72 15.81 -2.15
C ASN A 227 24.88 14.32 -2.45
N ALA A 228 23.80 13.52 -2.31
CA ALA A 228 23.81 12.14 -2.72
C ALA A 228 23.89 12.10 -4.25
N THR A 229 25.02 11.63 -4.77
CA THR A 229 25.35 11.59 -6.20
C THR A 229 24.21 10.94 -6.98
N LEU A 230 23.68 11.64 -8.00
CA LEU A 230 22.55 11.19 -8.83
C LEU A 230 22.79 9.82 -9.47
#